data_AF-A0A959KCM8-F1
#
_entry.id   AF-A0A959KCM8-F1
#
_cell.length_a   1.000
_cell.length_b   1.000
_cell.length_c   1.000
_cell.angle_alpha   90.00
_cell.angle_beta   90.00
_cell.angle_gamma   90.00
#
_symmetry.space_group_name_H-M   'P 1'
#
loop_
_entity.id
_entity.type
_entity.pdbx_description
1 polymer ?
#
loop_
_entity_poly.entity_id
_entity_poly.type
_entity_poly.pdbx_seq_one_letter_code
_entity_poly.pdbx_strand_id
1 'polypeptide(L)'
;ISRVLIKENEPTRIVIATVQIDSSYRIVSGQESSLHLEPYDQIFVRTVPDFELQQNISIEGEVTFPGTYTIIKNNERLADIIARAGGLTPEAFPQGMTIFREFENVGHVITRLDEAMRDPGSNYNIVLKAGDRIMIPKTKDLVTIEGATKARELYPDQMIDGSSIQTAYQGTKSAKWYIDNYAAGVGENGSKKSISVRLANGQLKKTTNLGLFKIYPKVKEGSTVRVATKPVEPPKTPEEQQNNSKVDWGKVLSDSLAQATSLLTLILLLQRIN
;
A
#
# COMPACT_ATOMS: atom_id res chain seq x y z
N ILE A 1 -46.70 7.14 -11.33
CA ILE A 1 -47.53 6.48 -12.34
C ILE A 1 -47.93 7.54 -13.37
N SER A 2 -47.85 7.22 -14.65
CA SER A 2 -48.16 8.13 -15.76
C SER A 2 -49.17 7.46 -16.68
N ARG A 3 -50.29 8.14 -16.95
CA ARG A 3 -51.36 7.67 -17.85
C ARG A 3 -51.60 8.70 -18.95
N VAL A 4 -51.73 8.23 -20.18
CA VAL A 4 -52.15 9.06 -21.32
C VAL A 4 -53.65 8.84 -21.55
N LEU A 5 -54.44 9.90 -21.45
CA LEU A 5 -55.86 9.90 -21.74
C LEU A 5 -56.09 10.42 -23.15
N ILE A 6 -56.61 9.55 -24.02
CA ILE A 6 -57.00 9.88 -25.39
C ILE A 6 -58.52 9.71 -25.47
N LYS A 7 -59.23 10.79 -25.82
CA LYS A 7 -60.67 10.80 -26.06
C LYS A 7 -60.94 11.42 -27.43
N GLU A 8 -61.96 10.90 -28.10
CA GLU A 8 -62.33 11.37 -29.43
C GLU A 8 -62.73 12.85 -29.39
N ASN A 9 -62.12 13.66 -30.25
CA ASN A 9 -62.34 15.11 -30.35
C ASN A 9 -61.97 15.92 -29.07
N GLU A 10 -61.21 15.34 -28.14
CA GLU A 10 -60.61 16.04 -27.00
C GLU A 10 -59.08 16.05 -27.10
N PRO A 11 -58.39 17.13 -26.65
CA PRO A 11 -56.93 17.13 -26.55
C PRO A 11 -56.43 16.04 -25.59
N THR A 12 -55.37 15.35 -25.99
CA THR A 12 -54.67 14.37 -25.14
C THR A 12 -54.26 14.98 -23.79
N ARG A 13 -54.51 14.27 -22.70
CA ARG A 13 -54.11 14.67 -21.34
C ARG A 13 -53.18 13.64 -20.73
N ILE A 14 -52.21 14.10 -19.94
CA ILE A 14 -51.33 13.23 -19.15
C ILE A 14 -51.73 13.37 -17.69
N VAL A 15 -51.99 12.24 -17.03
CA VAL A 15 -52.26 12.17 -15.59
C VAL A 15 -51.04 11.60 -14.90
N ILE A 16 -50.56 12.29 -13.87
CA ILE A 16 -49.44 11.85 -13.03
C ILE A 16 -49.98 11.60 -11.63
N ALA A 17 -49.84 10.36 -11.16
CA ALA A 17 -50.12 10.00 -9.78
C ALA A 17 -48.82 9.59 -9.08
N THR A 18 -48.56 10.17 -7.91
CA THR A 18 -47.40 9.85 -7.06
C THR A 18 -47.89 9.28 -5.74
N VAL A 19 -47.39 8.09 -5.42
CA VAL A 19 -47.65 7.39 -4.16
C VAL A 19 -46.34 7.13 -3.46
N GLN A 20 -46.33 7.30 -2.14
CA GLN A 20 -45.26 6.89 -1.25
C GLN A 20 -45.64 5.54 -0.63
N ILE A 21 -44.69 4.61 -0.62
CA ILE A 21 -44.86 3.29 -0.03
C ILE A 21 -43.90 3.13 1.15
N ASP A 22 -44.34 2.41 2.20
CA ASP A 22 -43.47 2.01 3.30
C ASP A 22 -42.66 0.73 3.00
N SER A 23 -41.80 0.34 3.94
CA SER A 23 -41.01 -0.89 3.86
C SER A 23 -41.83 -2.18 3.83
N SER A 24 -43.14 -2.11 4.11
CA SER A 24 -44.09 -3.22 4.02
C SER A 24 -44.91 -3.15 2.73
N TYR A 25 -44.50 -2.33 1.77
CA TYR A 25 -45.16 -2.12 0.48
C TYR A 25 -46.58 -1.54 0.59
N ARG A 26 -46.89 -0.86 1.70
CA ARG A 26 -48.19 -0.20 1.89
C ARG A 26 -48.10 1.25 1.47
N ILE A 27 -49.14 1.76 0.82
CA ILE A 27 -49.23 3.17 0.46
C ILE A 27 -49.46 3.99 1.74
N VAL A 28 -48.54 4.91 2.03
CA VAL A 28 -48.55 5.74 3.24
C VAL A 28 -48.89 7.21 2.97
N SER A 29 -48.75 7.67 1.73
CA SER A 29 -49.09 9.04 1.32
C SER A 29 -49.22 9.13 -0.21
N GLY A 30 -50.05 10.04 -0.70
CA GLY A 30 -50.33 10.22 -2.14
C GLY A 30 -51.80 10.52 -2.39
N GLN A 31 -52.10 11.27 -3.46
CA GLN A 31 -53.48 11.46 -3.90
C GLN A 31 -54.03 10.09 -4.33
N GLU A 32 -55.15 9.71 -3.71
CA GLU A 32 -55.95 8.50 -3.94
C GLU A 32 -55.38 7.19 -3.33
N SER A 33 -55.89 6.85 -2.13
CA SER A 33 -55.90 5.49 -1.57
C SER A 33 -56.71 4.48 -2.41
N SER A 34 -57.30 4.90 -3.53
CA SER A 34 -58.13 4.14 -4.47
C SER A 34 -57.57 4.08 -5.90
N LEU A 35 -56.27 4.37 -6.10
CA LEU A 35 -55.67 4.34 -7.43
C LEU A 35 -55.66 2.91 -8.01
N HIS A 36 -56.54 2.65 -8.97
CA HIS A 36 -56.55 1.41 -9.74
C HIS A 36 -55.71 1.58 -11.01
N LEU A 37 -54.83 0.63 -11.25
CA LEU A 37 -54.03 0.59 -12.48
C LEU A 37 -54.92 0.22 -13.67
N GLU A 38 -54.75 0.94 -14.77
CA GLU A 38 -55.42 0.65 -16.03
C GLU A 38 -54.40 0.16 -17.07
N PRO A 39 -54.87 -0.54 -18.13
CA PRO A 39 -54.01 -0.87 -19.26
C PRO A 39 -53.27 0.35 -19.79
N TYR A 40 -52.01 0.17 -20.16
CA TYR A 40 -51.11 1.20 -20.69
C TYR A 40 -50.60 2.24 -19.68
N ASP A 41 -50.87 2.08 -18.38
CA ASP A 41 -50.20 2.86 -17.33
C ASP A 41 -48.69 2.58 -17.29
N GLN A 42 -47.89 3.64 -17.19
CA GLN A 42 -46.45 3.54 -16.96
C GLN A 42 -46.11 3.76 -15.48
N ILE A 43 -45.46 2.77 -14.88
CA ILE A 43 -45.04 2.79 -13.48
C ILE A 43 -43.54 3.05 -13.42
N PHE A 44 -43.15 4.09 -12.69
CA PHE A 44 -41.76 4.42 -12.42
C PHE A 44 -41.53 4.27 -10.91
N VAL A 45 -40.69 3.30 -10.53
CA VAL A 45 -40.19 3.16 -9.16
C VAL A 45 -38.92 3.98 -9.07
N ARG A 46 -38.98 5.09 -8.34
CA ARG A 46 -37.81 5.94 -8.07
C ARG A 46 -37.27 5.61 -6.69
N THR A 47 -36.00 5.23 -6.61
CA THR A 47 -35.29 5.27 -5.33
C THR A 47 -35.15 6.73 -4.90
N VAL A 48 -35.09 6.96 -3.59
CA VAL A 48 -34.75 8.30 -3.10
C VAL A 48 -33.37 8.64 -3.66
N PRO A 49 -33.22 9.72 -4.44
CA PRO A 49 -31.90 10.18 -4.83
C PRO A 49 -31.08 10.39 -3.56
N ASP A 50 -29.83 9.93 -3.55
CA ASP A 50 -28.92 9.99 -2.40
C ASP A 50 -29.21 9.02 -1.24
N PHE A 51 -30.05 7.98 -1.44
CA PHE A 51 -30.11 6.87 -0.49
C PHE A 51 -28.83 6.03 -0.55
N GLU A 52 -27.93 6.26 0.39
CA GLU A 52 -26.80 5.39 0.68
C GLU A 52 -27.02 4.63 1.99
N LEU A 53 -26.72 3.33 1.98
CA LEU A 53 -26.64 2.58 3.22
C LEU A 53 -25.53 3.15 4.10
N GLN A 54 -25.74 3.12 5.42
CA GLN A 54 -24.71 3.48 6.39
C GLN A 54 -23.43 2.67 6.13
N GLN A 55 -22.36 3.36 5.74
CA GLN A 55 -21.05 2.76 5.52
C GLN A 55 -20.27 2.85 6.82
N ASN A 56 -19.88 1.70 7.37
CA ASN A 56 -19.14 1.62 8.62
C ASN A 56 -17.71 1.14 8.39
N ILE A 57 -16.80 1.61 9.23
CA ILE A 57 -15.41 1.17 9.35
C ILE A 57 -15.13 0.82 10.81
N SER A 58 -14.16 -0.05 11.08
CA SER A 58 -13.71 -0.34 12.44
C SER A 58 -12.32 0.21 12.69
N ILE A 59 -12.11 0.78 13.88
CA ILE A 59 -10.80 1.23 14.37
C ILE A 59 -10.47 0.47 15.65
N GLU A 60 -9.33 -0.20 15.63
CA GLU A 60 -8.81 -1.01 16.74
C GLU A 60 -7.42 -0.55 17.16
N GLY A 61 -7.07 -0.85 18.41
CA GLY A 61 -5.76 -0.55 18.99
C GLY A 61 -5.65 0.87 19.55
N GLU A 62 -4.53 1.52 19.29
CA GLU A 62 -4.05 2.71 20.00
C GLU A 62 -4.62 4.03 19.47
N VAL A 63 -5.93 4.20 19.70
CA VAL A 63 -6.66 5.47 19.57
C VAL A 63 -7.39 5.78 20.87
N THR A 64 -7.73 7.04 21.11
CA THR A 64 -8.44 7.44 22.35
C THR A 64 -9.77 6.70 22.51
N PHE A 65 -10.51 6.55 21.40
CA PHE A 65 -11.79 5.84 21.38
C PHE A 65 -11.78 4.80 20.24
N PRO A 66 -11.44 3.53 20.51
CA PRO A 66 -11.57 2.47 19.52
C PRO A 66 -13.04 2.08 19.35
N GLY A 67 -13.42 1.62 18.16
CA GLY A 67 -14.78 1.20 17.87
C GLY A 67 -15.18 1.33 16.40
N THR A 68 -16.49 1.22 16.17
CA THR A 68 -17.07 1.34 14.83
C THR A 68 -17.45 2.80 14.54
N TYR A 69 -17.04 3.29 13.39
CA TYR A 69 -17.34 4.64 12.93
C TYR A 69 -18.11 4.60 11.63
N THR A 70 -19.09 5.49 11.51
CA THR A 70 -19.83 5.71 10.26
C THR A 70 -19.14 6.76 9.42
N ILE A 71 -19.01 6.46 8.13
CA ILE A 71 -18.60 7.42 7.10
C ILE A 71 -19.74 8.43 6.92
N ILE A 72 -19.49 9.69 7.25
CA ILE A 72 -20.53 10.76 7.28
C ILE A 72 -20.49 11.69 6.06
N LYS A 73 -19.41 11.67 5.30
CA LYS A 73 -19.22 12.54 4.13
C LYS A 73 -18.62 11.78 2.96
N ASN A 74 -18.93 12.25 1.77
CA ASN A 74 -18.25 11.80 0.55
C ASN A 74 -16.74 12.05 0.68
N ASN A 75 -15.94 11.02 0.38
CA ASN A 75 -14.49 11.04 0.49
C ASN A 75 -13.94 11.33 1.90
N GLU A 76 -14.57 10.81 2.96
CA GLU A 76 -13.95 10.81 4.29
C GLU A 76 -12.59 10.09 4.28
N ARG A 77 -11.58 10.73 4.87
CA ARG A 77 -10.19 10.28 4.80
C ARG A 77 -9.69 9.71 6.12
N LEU A 78 -8.58 9.00 6.03
CA LEU A 78 -7.89 8.40 7.18
C LEU A 78 -7.64 9.40 8.32
N ALA A 79 -7.10 10.59 8.02
CA ALA A 79 -6.83 11.58 9.07
C ALA A 79 -8.11 12.07 9.77
N ASP A 80 -9.22 12.22 9.03
CA ASP A 80 -10.51 12.66 9.57
C ASP A 80 -11.06 11.65 10.58
N ILE A 81 -10.97 10.36 10.25
CA ILE A 81 -11.51 9.30 11.12
C ILE A 81 -10.68 9.15 12.40
N ILE A 82 -9.36 9.31 12.31
CA ILE A 82 -8.47 9.28 13.48
C ILE A 82 -8.73 10.49 14.39
N ALA A 83 -9.00 11.67 13.83
CA ALA A 83 -9.41 12.83 14.62
C ALA A 83 -10.74 12.58 15.35
N ARG A 84 -11.72 11.96 14.68
CA ARG A 84 -13.01 11.55 15.29
C ARG A 84 -12.86 10.46 16.36
N ALA A 85 -11.83 9.62 16.24
CA ALA A 85 -11.45 8.66 17.27
C ALA A 85 -10.78 9.30 18.49
N GLY A 86 -10.73 10.63 18.56
CA GLY A 86 -10.09 11.38 19.66
C GLY A 86 -8.56 11.43 19.55
N GLY A 87 -8.01 11.12 18.37
CA GLY A 87 -6.57 11.07 18.13
C GLY A 87 -5.92 9.76 18.56
N LEU A 88 -4.59 9.75 18.48
CA LEU A 88 -3.75 8.61 18.88
C LEU A 88 -3.43 8.67 20.37
N THR A 89 -3.29 7.51 21.01
CA THR A 89 -2.75 7.44 22.37
C THR A 89 -1.24 7.73 22.38
N PRO A 90 -0.64 8.05 23.55
CA PRO A 90 0.81 8.23 23.67
C PRO A 90 1.64 6.98 23.33
N GLU A 91 1.04 5.79 23.43
CA GLU A 91 1.68 4.50 23.13
C GLU A 91 1.50 4.05 21.68
N ALA A 92 0.77 4.84 20.88
CA ALA A 92 0.43 4.49 19.50
C ALA A 92 1.66 4.45 18.59
N PHE A 93 1.68 3.46 17.70
CA PHE A 93 2.67 3.33 16.65
C PHE A 93 2.07 3.55 15.26
N PRO A 94 1.87 4.81 14.84
CA PRO A 94 1.23 5.13 13.56
C PRO A 94 1.96 4.58 12.34
N GLN A 95 3.29 4.40 12.41
CA GLN A 95 4.09 3.81 11.33
C GLN A 95 3.85 2.29 11.16
N GLY A 96 3.24 1.64 12.16
CA GLY A 96 2.82 0.25 12.12
C GLY A 96 1.34 0.05 11.82
N MET A 97 0.60 1.12 11.55
CA MET A 97 -0.83 1.02 11.22
C MET A 97 -1.04 0.14 9.98
N THR A 98 -2.04 -0.73 10.06
CA THR A 98 -2.50 -1.55 8.94
C THR A 98 -3.95 -1.26 8.62
N ILE A 99 -4.30 -1.31 7.33
CA ILE A 99 -5.69 -1.27 6.86
C ILE A 99 -5.98 -2.55 6.11
N PHE A 100 -7.09 -3.20 6.46
CA PHE A 100 -7.67 -4.29 5.68
C PHE A 100 -9.00 -3.82 5.10
N ARG A 101 -9.11 -3.89 3.77
CA ARG A 101 -10.26 -3.44 3.00
C ARG A 101 -11.01 -4.64 2.45
N GLU A 102 -12.20 -4.87 2.98
CA GLU A 102 -13.11 -5.93 2.50
C GLU A 102 -13.84 -5.51 1.21
N PHE A 103 -14.10 -4.21 1.05
CA PHE A 103 -14.72 -3.65 -0.15
C PHE A 103 -13.98 -4.09 -1.41
N GLU A 104 -14.71 -4.66 -2.38
CA GLU A 104 -14.19 -5.17 -3.65
C GLU A 104 -13.04 -6.18 -3.52
N ASN A 105 -12.89 -6.87 -2.38
CA ASN A 105 -11.82 -7.85 -2.13
C ASN A 105 -10.40 -7.27 -2.28
N VAL A 106 -10.20 -5.98 -1.95
CA VAL A 106 -8.89 -5.32 -2.06
C VAL A 106 -7.84 -5.91 -1.10
N GLY A 107 -8.23 -6.24 0.13
CA GLY A 107 -7.33 -6.79 1.14
C GLY A 107 -6.44 -5.72 1.80
N HIS A 108 -5.14 -5.98 1.93
CA HIS A 108 -4.23 -5.08 2.65
C HIS A 108 -3.93 -3.79 1.87
N VAL A 109 -4.20 -2.65 2.49
CA VAL A 109 -3.89 -1.33 1.94
C VAL A 109 -2.66 -0.75 2.66
N ILE A 110 -1.56 -0.60 1.92
CA ILE A 110 -0.31 -0.04 2.45
C ILE A 110 -0.38 1.49 2.39
N THR A 111 -0.36 2.13 3.56
CA THR A 111 -0.28 3.60 3.67
C THR A 111 0.53 4.03 4.90
N ARG A 112 0.68 5.34 5.11
CA ARG A 112 1.48 5.95 6.19
C ARG A 112 0.64 6.95 6.99
N LEU A 113 0.16 6.50 8.16
CA LEU A 113 -0.66 7.34 9.02
C LEU A 113 0.12 8.56 9.54
N ASP A 114 1.41 8.38 9.86
CA ASP A 114 2.29 9.46 10.32
C ASP A 114 2.37 10.63 9.32
N GLU A 115 2.38 10.34 8.01
CA GLU A 115 2.33 11.39 6.99
C GLU A 115 0.93 11.88 6.70
N ALA A 116 -0.07 10.99 6.71
CA ALA A 116 -1.46 11.39 6.49
C ALA A 116 -1.91 12.44 7.52
N MET A 117 -1.45 12.30 8.77
CA MET A 117 -1.71 13.26 9.85
C MET A 117 -0.86 14.52 9.75
N ARG A 118 0.39 14.42 9.29
CA ARG A 118 1.30 15.58 9.13
C ARG A 118 0.92 16.45 7.93
N ASP A 119 0.58 15.80 6.83
CA ASP A 119 0.16 16.42 5.57
C ASP A 119 -1.15 15.74 5.09
N PRO A 120 -2.31 16.31 5.44
CA PRO A 120 -3.61 15.82 4.99
C PRO A 120 -3.80 15.84 3.47
N GLY A 121 -3.00 16.61 2.73
CA GLY A 121 -2.99 16.62 1.26
C GLY A 121 -2.19 15.48 0.64
N SER A 122 -1.41 14.75 1.43
CA SER A 122 -0.58 13.66 0.93
C SER A 122 -1.41 12.51 0.37
N ASN A 123 -0.82 11.79 -0.59
CA ASN A 123 -1.41 10.56 -1.14
C ASN A 123 -1.53 9.42 -0.10
N TYR A 124 -0.92 9.57 1.08
CA TYR A 124 -1.07 8.63 2.20
C TYR A 124 -2.39 8.82 2.96
N ASN A 125 -2.99 10.01 2.87
CA ASN A 125 -4.29 10.29 3.47
C ASN A 125 -5.42 9.75 2.60
N ILE A 126 -5.50 8.43 2.47
CA ILE A 126 -6.42 7.76 1.56
C ILE A 126 -7.89 7.97 1.96
N VAL A 127 -8.78 7.87 0.97
CA VAL A 127 -10.22 7.80 1.19
C VAL A 127 -10.58 6.43 1.74
N LEU A 128 -11.36 6.41 2.81
CA LEU A 128 -11.86 5.20 3.44
C LEU A 128 -13.08 4.66 2.68
N LYS A 129 -13.29 3.36 2.79
CA LYS A 129 -14.40 2.64 2.17
C LYS A 129 -15.12 1.80 3.20
N ALA A 130 -16.38 1.48 2.92
CA ALA A 130 -17.18 0.61 3.77
C ALA A 130 -16.45 -0.70 4.07
N GLY A 131 -16.45 -1.12 5.33
CA GLY A 131 -15.77 -2.34 5.77
C GLY A 131 -14.26 -2.22 5.95
N ASP A 132 -13.67 -1.03 5.80
CA ASP A 132 -12.26 -0.82 6.17
C ASP A 132 -12.06 -1.12 7.66
N ARG A 133 -11.06 -1.95 7.96
CA ARG A 133 -10.62 -2.27 9.33
C ARG A 133 -9.24 -1.67 9.53
N ILE A 134 -9.16 -0.71 10.43
CA ILE A 134 -7.94 0.03 10.75
C ILE A 134 -7.42 -0.48 12.08
N MET A 135 -6.16 -0.92 12.10
CA MET A 135 -5.51 -1.36 13.32
C MET A 135 -4.27 -0.49 13.55
N ILE A 136 -4.17 0.12 14.73
CA ILE A 136 -3.00 0.89 15.16
C ILE A 136 -2.32 0.16 16.33
N PRO A 137 -1.11 -0.39 16.14
CA PRO A 137 -0.46 -1.15 17.21
C PRO A 137 0.15 -0.22 18.26
N LYS A 138 0.51 -0.80 19.40
CA LYS A 138 1.46 -0.20 20.34
C LYS A 138 2.87 -0.15 19.75
N THR A 139 3.68 0.78 20.23
CA THR A 139 5.10 0.93 19.89
C THR A 139 5.86 -0.39 20.01
N LYS A 140 6.64 -0.69 18.96
CA LYS A 140 7.57 -1.83 18.90
C LYS A 140 8.98 -1.32 18.69
N ASP A 141 9.74 -1.21 19.77
CA ASP A 141 11.15 -0.79 19.74
C ASP A 141 12.11 -1.91 19.28
N LEU A 142 11.59 -2.90 18.57
CA LEU A 142 12.31 -4.08 18.12
C LEU A 142 12.45 -4.11 16.60
N VAL A 143 13.56 -4.67 16.15
CA VAL A 143 13.87 -5.01 14.77
C VAL A 143 14.07 -6.51 14.71
N THR A 144 13.40 -7.16 13.77
CA THR A 144 13.59 -8.58 13.49
C THR A 144 14.57 -8.73 12.34
N ILE A 145 15.55 -9.62 12.47
CA ILE A 145 16.48 -9.98 11.40
C ILE A 145 16.28 -11.47 11.10
N GLU A 146 16.02 -11.82 9.85
CA GLU A 146 15.73 -13.20 9.45
C GLU A 146 16.39 -13.60 8.14
N GLY A 147 16.48 -14.91 7.91
CA GLY A 147 16.97 -15.51 6.67
C GLY A 147 18.45 -15.89 6.70
N ALA A 148 19.10 -15.82 5.53
CA ALA A 148 20.45 -16.34 5.29
C ALA A 148 21.56 -15.45 5.91
N THR A 149 21.68 -15.50 7.23
CA THR A 149 22.68 -14.79 8.04
C THR A 149 23.65 -15.77 8.69
N LYS A 150 24.82 -15.27 9.13
CA LYS A 150 25.82 -16.10 9.83
C LYS A 150 25.44 -16.42 11.28
N ALA A 151 24.45 -15.72 11.83
CA ALA A 151 23.99 -15.94 13.20
C ALA A 151 23.65 -17.40 13.50
N ARG A 152 23.04 -18.11 12.55
CA ARG A 152 22.66 -19.51 12.73
C ARG A 152 23.85 -20.45 12.89
N GLU A 153 25.03 -20.06 12.41
CA GLU A 153 26.28 -20.82 12.56
C GLU A 153 27.01 -20.47 13.86
N LEU A 154 26.68 -19.33 14.48
CA LEU A 154 27.48 -18.72 15.56
C LEU A 154 26.76 -18.63 16.91
N TYR A 155 25.42 -18.66 16.95
CA TYR A 155 24.65 -18.69 18.19
C TYR A 155 24.08 -20.09 18.47
N PRO A 156 23.97 -20.50 19.74
CA PRO A 156 23.26 -21.73 20.11
C PRO A 156 21.81 -21.70 19.63
N ASP A 157 21.29 -22.83 19.15
CA ASP A 157 19.89 -22.95 18.65
C ASP A 157 18.84 -22.44 19.65
N GLN A 158 19.14 -22.47 20.95
CA GLN A 158 18.28 -21.99 22.03
C GLN A 158 18.06 -20.45 22.01
N MET A 159 18.92 -19.68 21.34
CA MET A 159 18.82 -18.22 21.22
C MET A 159 18.18 -17.76 19.90
N ILE A 160 17.83 -18.67 18.99
CA ILE A 160 17.28 -18.35 17.68
C ILE A 160 15.93 -19.06 17.53
N ASP A 161 14.84 -18.31 17.72
CA ASP A 161 13.51 -18.78 17.36
C ASP A 161 13.33 -18.72 15.84
N GLY A 162 13.21 -19.88 15.19
CA GLY A 162 12.78 -19.97 13.78
C GLY A 162 13.71 -19.34 12.74
N SER A 163 15.00 -19.12 13.04
CA SER A 163 15.98 -18.35 12.22
C SER A 163 15.86 -16.83 12.29
N SER A 164 15.14 -16.31 13.30
CA SER A 164 14.98 -14.88 13.51
C SER A 164 15.74 -14.41 14.75
N ILE A 165 16.34 -13.23 14.65
CA ILE A 165 17.00 -12.52 15.74
C ILE A 165 16.17 -11.26 16.00
N GLN A 166 15.85 -11.01 17.26
CA GLN A 166 15.21 -9.76 17.66
C GLN A 166 16.23 -8.89 18.38
N THR A 167 16.34 -7.64 17.97
CA THR A 167 17.22 -6.65 18.59
C THR A 167 16.48 -5.33 18.78
N ALA A 168 16.91 -4.54 19.77
CA ALA A 168 16.42 -3.18 19.93
C ALA A 168 16.70 -2.33 18.68
N TYR A 169 15.79 -1.41 18.38
CA TYR A 169 15.98 -0.37 17.38
C TYR A 169 17.09 0.60 17.84
N GLN A 170 18.07 0.85 16.96
CA GLN A 170 19.26 1.67 17.20
C GLN A 170 19.28 2.90 16.27
N GLY A 171 18.13 3.54 16.10
CA GLY A 171 17.98 4.67 15.19
C GLY A 171 18.08 4.28 13.70
N THR A 172 18.27 5.28 12.84
CA THR A 172 18.11 5.18 11.38
C THR A 172 19.29 4.52 10.66
N LYS A 173 19.73 3.36 11.15
CA LYS A 173 20.80 2.54 10.55
C LYS A 173 20.29 1.75 9.34
N SER A 174 21.23 1.32 8.51
CA SER A 174 20.92 0.52 7.32
C SER A 174 20.66 -0.94 7.66
N ALA A 175 19.91 -1.64 6.81
CA ALA A 175 19.65 -3.08 6.94
C ALA A 175 20.95 -3.88 7.09
N LYS A 176 21.96 -3.53 6.28
CA LYS A 176 23.27 -4.18 6.34
C LYS A 176 23.97 -3.95 7.68
N TRP A 177 23.86 -2.75 8.26
CA TRP A 177 24.44 -2.48 9.58
C TRP A 177 23.84 -3.39 10.65
N TYR A 178 22.51 -3.56 10.67
CA TYR A 178 21.86 -4.49 11.61
C TYR A 178 22.33 -5.93 11.40
N ILE A 179 22.41 -6.38 10.14
CA ILE A 179 22.88 -7.72 9.80
C ILE A 179 24.33 -7.94 10.27
N ASP A 180 25.22 -6.97 10.03
CA ASP A 180 26.64 -7.10 10.41
C ASP A 180 26.83 -7.11 11.93
N ASN A 181 26.07 -6.30 12.68
CA ASN A 181 26.26 -6.13 14.12
C ASN A 181 25.51 -7.17 14.97
N TYR A 182 24.33 -7.61 14.51
CA TYR A 182 23.47 -8.50 15.30
C TYR A 182 23.32 -9.90 14.71
N ALA A 183 23.57 -10.05 13.40
CA ALA A 183 23.45 -11.34 12.72
C ALA A 183 24.80 -11.86 12.16
N ALA A 184 25.91 -11.29 12.64
CA ALA A 184 27.29 -11.61 12.26
C ALA A 184 27.57 -11.50 10.74
N GLY A 185 26.72 -10.80 9.99
CA GLY A 185 26.83 -10.66 8.55
C GLY A 185 25.95 -11.62 7.75
N VAL A 186 26.06 -11.48 6.43
CA VAL A 186 25.34 -12.33 5.46
C VAL A 186 26.01 -13.71 5.40
N GLY A 187 25.21 -14.78 5.48
CA GLY A 187 25.67 -16.17 5.37
C GLY A 187 26.20 -16.51 3.98
N GLU A 188 26.86 -17.67 3.83
CA GLU A 188 27.52 -18.05 2.58
C GLU A 188 26.54 -18.16 1.40
N ASN A 189 25.36 -18.72 1.66
CA ASN A 189 24.27 -18.83 0.70
C ASN A 189 23.41 -17.55 0.60
N GLY A 190 23.68 -16.52 1.41
CA GLY A 190 22.91 -15.27 1.46
C GLY A 190 23.29 -14.26 0.38
N SER A 191 22.29 -13.53 -0.13
CA SER A 191 22.48 -12.51 -1.16
C SER A 191 22.47 -11.10 -0.59
N LYS A 192 23.62 -10.41 -0.68
CA LYS A 192 23.72 -8.97 -0.34
C LYS A 192 22.81 -8.10 -1.22
N LYS A 193 22.50 -8.52 -2.45
CA LYS A 193 21.61 -7.79 -3.37
C LYS A 193 20.14 -7.97 -3.02
N SER A 194 19.80 -9.06 -2.32
CA SER A 194 18.43 -9.43 -1.97
C SER A 194 18.09 -9.10 -0.51
N ILE A 195 18.89 -8.25 0.14
CA ILE A 195 18.54 -7.71 1.46
C ILE A 195 17.33 -6.79 1.28
N SER A 196 16.29 -7.04 2.05
CA SER A 196 15.07 -6.24 2.08
C SER A 196 14.67 -5.87 3.50
N VAL A 197 13.89 -4.81 3.61
CA VAL A 197 13.29 -4.33 4.86
C VAL A 197 11.80 -4.23 4.64
N ARG A 198 11.03 -4.99 5.42
CA ARG A 198 9.58 -4.84 5.53
C ARG A 198 9.30 -3.96 6.74
N LEU A 199 8.67 -2.82 6.51
CA LEU A 199 8.22 -1.92 7.58
C LEU A 199 6.98 -2.52 8.28
N ALA A 200 6.67 -2.00 9.46
CA ALA A 200 5.56 -2.49 10.27
C ALA A 200 4.19 -2.36 9.58
N ASN A 201 3.97 -1.30 8.79
CA ASN A 201 2.78 -1.14 7.93
C ASN A 201 2.73 -2.07 6.69
N GLY A 202 3.70 -2.98 6.54
CA GLY A 202 3.79 -3.90 5.41
C GLY A 202 4.58 -3.39 4.20
N GLN A 203 5.02 -2.12 4.18
CA GLN A 203 5.80 -1.59 3.06
C GLN A 203 7.14 -2.32 2.91
N LEU A 204 7.44 -2.84 1.70
CA LEU A 204 8.69 -3.51 1.39
C LEU A 204 9.68 -2.56 0.69
N LYS A 205 10.92 -2.52 1.17
CA LYS A 205 12.06 -1.82 0.54
C LYS A 205 13.17 -2.81 0.26
N LYS A 206 13.76 -2.74 -0.94
CA LYS A 206 14.85 -3.63 -1.37
C LYS A 206 16.16 -2.87 -1.55
N THR A 207 17.26 -3.58 -1.45
CA THR A 207 18.59 -3.05 -1.76
C THR A 207 18.68 -2.62 -3.23
N THR A 208 19.20 -1.42 -3.46
CA THR A 208 19.44 -0.90 -4.81
C THR A 208 20.90 -1.15 -5.19
N ASN A 209 21.12 -1.78 -6.34
CA ASN A 209 22.46 -2.05 -6.87
C ASN A 209 22.81 -1.00 -7.93
N LEU A 210 23.80 -0.16 -7.66
CA LEU A 210 24.31 0.87 -8.57
C LEU A 210 25.60 0.41 -9.31
N GLY A 211 25.73 -0.89 -9.55
CA GLY A 211 26.95 -1.49 -10.10
C GLY A 211 28.04 -1.61 -9.03
N LEU A 212 28.87 -0.57 -8.88
CA LEU A 212 30.03 -0.55 -7.97
C LEU A 212 29.62 -0.52 -6.49
N PHE A 213 28.48 0.12 -6.19
CA PHE A 213 28.00 0.29 -4.81
C PHE A 213 26.59 -0.24 -4.64
N LYS A 214 26.26 -0.66 -3.42
CA LYS A 214 24.92 -1.10 -3.03
C LYS A 214 24.38 -0.13 -1.98
N ILE A 215 23.15 0.33 -2.18
CA ILE A 215 22.43 1.16 -1.23
C ILE A 215 21.44 0.26 -0.50
N TYR A 216 21.71 0.02 0.78
CA TYR A 216 20.87 -0.81 1.63
C TYR A 216 19.74 0.04 2.25
N PRO A 217 18.50 -0.46 2.34
CA PRO A 217 17.40 0.30 2.91
C PRO A 217 17.65 0.67 4.37
N LYS A 218 17.13 1.82 4.80
CA LYS A 218 17.11 2.19 6.22
C LYS A 218 16.04 1.40 6.96
N VAL A 219 16.35 1.00 8.18
CA VAL A 219 15.45 0.29 9.09
C VAL A 219 14.71 1.30 9.96
N LYS A 220 13.44 1.03 10.25
CA LYS A 220 12.62 1.76 11.22
C LYS A 220 12.21 0.82 12.36
N GLU A 221 11.64 1.38 13.42
CA GLU A 221 10.98 0.62 14.49
C GLU A 221 10.00 -0.42 13.92
N GLY A 222 9.89 -1.57 14.59
CA GLY A 222 9.03 -2.70 14.19
C GLY A 222 9.37 -3.34 12.84
N SER A 223 10.48 -2.98 12.19
CA SER A 223 10.82 -3.50 10.85
C SER A 223 11.38 -4.91 10.91
N THR A 224 11.12 -5.69 9.86
CA THR A 224 11.77 -6.97 9.60
C THR A 224 12.81 -6.81 8.49
N VAL A 225 14.08 -7.06 8.82
CA VAL A 225 15.20 -7.16 7.88
C VAL A 225 15.34 -8.60 7.43
N ARG A 226 15.24 -8.83 6.12
CA ARG A 226 15.34 -10.18 5.55
C ARG A 226 16.54 -10.29 4.62
N VAL A 227 17.29 -11.39 4.77
CA VAL A 227 18.33 -11.80 3.84
C VAL A 227 17.87 -13.02 3.06
N ALA A 228 17.51 -12.83 1.79
CA ALA A 228 17.19 -13.95 0.92
C ALA A 228 18.45 -14.69 0.47
N THR A 229 18.29 -15.97 0.12
CA THR A 229 19.36 -16.76 -0.48
C THR A 229 19.73 -16.23 -1.87
N LYS A 230 20.96 -16.51 -2.31
CA LYS A 230 21.37 -16.27 -3.70
C LYS A 230 20.46 -17.10 -4.61
N PRO A 231 19.92 -16.52 -5.70
CA PRO A 231 19.26 -17.31 -6.72
C PRO A 231 20.23 -18.41 -7.16
N VAL A 232 19.74 -19.65 -7.23
CA VAL A 232 20.50 -20.72 -7.87
C VAL A 232 20.52 -20.37 -9.35
N GLU A 233 21.68 -19.93 -9.87
CA GLU A 233 21.83 -19.77 -11.32
C GLU A 233 21.58 -21.16 -11.94
N PRO A 234 20.65 -21.28 -12.91
CA PRO A 234 20.50 -22.54 -13.62
C PRO A 234 21.86 -22.91 -14.24
N PRO A 235 22.20 -24.21 -14.31
CA PRO A 235 23.46 -24.62 -14.92
C PRO A 235 23.56 -24.02 -16.32
N LYS A 236 24.63 -23.27 -16.58
CA LYS A 236 24.88 -22.62 -17.88
C LYS A 236 24.83 -23.67 -18.97
N THR A 237 24.08 -23.42 -20.03
CA THR A 237 24.05 -24.33 -21.18
C THR A 237 25.45 -24.41 -21.82
N PRO A 238 25.79 -25.53 -22.49
CA PRO A 238 27.06 -25.66 -23.23
C PRO A 238 27.33 -24.51 -24.22
N GLU A 239 26.26 -23.93 -24.79
CA GLU A 239 26.32 -22.79 -25.70
C GLU A 239 26.72 -21.47 -25.01
N GLU A 240 26.19 -21.19 -23.80
CA GLU A 240 26.57 -20.00 -23.02
C GLU A 240 28.02 -20.04 -22.53
N GLN A 241 28.56 -21.24 -22.32
CA GLN A 241 29.95 -21.44 -21.94
C GLN A 241 30.91 -21.16 -23.10
N GLN A 242 30.55 -21.56 -24.34
CA GLN A 242 31.35 -21.26 -25.52
C GLN A 242 31.33 -19.77 -25.90
N ASN A 243 30.19 -19.10 -25.77
CA ASN A 243 30.03 -17.72 -26.27
C ASN A 243 30.74 -16.66 -25.41
N ASN A 244 31.00 -16.93 -24.13
CA ASN A 244 31.72 -16.02 -23.23
C ASN A 244 33.23 -15.90 -23.52
N SER A 245 33.77 -16.76 -24.38
CA SER A 245 35.22 -16.81 -24.68
C SER A 245 35.68 -15.81 -25.73
N LYS A 246 34.76 -15.07 -26.39
CA LYS A 246 35.10 -14.27 -27.59
C LYS A 246 35.05 -12.75 -27.42
N VAL A 247 34.72 -12.24 -26.23
CA VAL A 247 34.73 -10.80 -25.97
C VAL A 247 36.09 -10.41 -25.39
N ASP A 248 36.95 -9.84 -26.23
CA ASP A 248 38.22 -9.24 -25.81
C ASP A 248 37.95 -7.89 -25.13
N TRP A 249 37.71 -7.95 -23.82
CA TRP A 249 37.51 -6.76 -22.98
C TRP A 249 38.72 -5.82 -22.98
N GLY A 250 39.93 -6.31 -23.29
CA GLY A 250 41.12 -5.46 -23.42
C GLY A 250 40.99 -4.49 -24.59
N LYS A 251 40.56 -4.99 -25.76
CA LYS A 251 40.34 -4.18 -26.96
C LYS A 251 39.17 -3.20 -26.83
N VAL A 252 38.05 -3.64 -26.23
CA VAL A 252 36.87 -2.79 -26.03
C VAL A 252 37.17 -1.64 -25.05
N LEU A 253 37.94 -1.91 -23.98
CA LEU A 253 38.35 -0.86 -23.03
C LEU A 253 39.35 0.11 -23.65
N SER A 254 40.31 -0.38 -24.44
CA SER A 254 41.33 0.48 -25.08
C SER A 254 40.71 1.44 -26.10
N ASP A 255 39.76 0.97 -26.91
CA ASP A 255 39.09 1.79 -27.93
C ASP A 255 38.24 2.89 -27.28
N SER A 256 37.63 2.58 -26.13
CA SER A 256 36.83 3.54 -25.35
C SER A 256 37.70 4.57 -24.61
N LEU A 257 38.82 4.14 -24.03
CA LEU A 257 39.78 5.06 -23.38
C LEU A 257 40.39 6.03 -24.39
N ALA A 258 40.76 5.55 -25.58
CA ALA A 258 41.29 6.40 -26.65
C ALA A 258 40.30 7.51 -27.03
N GLN A 259 39.02 7.18 -27.21
CA GLN A 259 37.96 8.16 -27.51
C GLN A 259 37.73 9.15 -26.36
N ALA A 260 37.72 8.68 -25.11
CA ALA A 260 37.55 9.56 -23.95
C ALA A 260 38.73 10.53 -23.79
N THR A 261 39.96 10.05 -23.98
CA THR A 261 41.17 10.89 -23.92
C THR A 261 41.22 11.91 -25.06
N SER A 262 40.78 11.57 -26.28
CA SER A 262 40.71 12.54 -27.37
C SER A 262 39.67 13.65 -27.10
N LEU A 263 38.51 13.29 -26.54
CA LEU A 263 37.49 14.27 -26.14
C LEU A 263 37.99 15.18 -25.01
N LEU A 264 38.66 14.61 -24.00
CA LEU A 264 39.24 15.38 -22.89
C LEU A 264 40.33 16.32 -23.38
N THR A 265 41.18 15.86 -24.31
CA THR A 265 42.23 16.67 -24.94
C THR A 265 41.65 17.83 -25.74
N LEU A 266 40.57 17.59 -26.49
CA LEU A 266 39.85 18.63 -27.24
C LEU A 266 39.23 19.67 -26.30
N ILE A 267 38.59 19.23 -25.21
CA ILE A 267 38.02 20.12 -24.18
C ILE A 267 39.12 20.98 -23.54
N LEU A 268 40.27 20.39 -23.18
CA LEU A 268 41.40 21.11 -22.60
C LEU A 268 42.03 22.12 -23.57
N LEU A 269 42.09 21.79 -24.87
CA LEU A 269 42.54 22.71 -25.91
C LEU A 269 41.60 23.91 -26.08
N LEU A 270 40.29 23.66 -26.10
CA LEU A 270 39.27 24.71 -26.18
C LEU A 270 39.30 25.64 -24.95
N GLN A 271 39.51 25.08 -23.75
CA GLN A 271 39.66 25.87 -22.52
C GLN A 271 40.93 26.73 -22.47
N ARG A 272 41.96 26.41 -23.28
CA ARG A 272 43.22 27.16 -23.33
C ARG A 272 43.19 28.32 -24.34
N ILE A 273 42.20 28.37 -25.22
CA ILE A 273 42.06 29.37 -26.31
C ILE A 273 41.13 30.54 -25.90
N ASN A 274 40.43 30.43 -24.77
CA ASN A 274 39.74 31.54 -24.10
C ASN A 274 40.55 32.04 -22.90
#